data_AF-A0A2M7ZP95-F1
#
_entry.id   AF-A0A2M7ZP95-F1
#
_cell.length_a   1.000
_cell.length_b   1.000
_cell.length_c   1.000
_cell.angle_alpha   90.00
_cell.angle_beta   90.00
_cell.angle_gamma   90.00
#
_symmetry.space_group_name_H-M   'P 1'
#
loop_
_entity.id
_entity.type
_entity.pdbx_description
1 polymer ?
#
loop_
_entity_poly.entity_id
_entity_poly.type
_entity_poly.pdbx_seq_one_letter_code
_entity_poly.pdbx_strand_id
1 'polypeptide(L)'
;VQPQNVFEILYRAEDITSFNLSVSRLREADLVIRPQVRHLTWADFDKTDEIIAAGEQASKENINEIKKLIHRNSYLLEIEHYIKKLKGDA
;
A
#
# COMPACT_ATOMS: atom_id res chain seq x y z
N VAL A 1 26.78 -4.12 -0.64
CA VAL A 1 27.67 -3.65 -1.73
C VAL A 1 27.93 -2.17 -1.50
N GLN A 2 29.19 -1.72 -1.52
CA GLN A 2 29.52 -0.30 -1.37
C GLN A 2 29.06 0.45 -2.63
N PRO A 3 28.40 1.62 -2.50
CA PRO A 3 27.90 2.36 -3.65
C PRO A 3 29.07 2.94 -4.46
N GLN A 4 28.97 2.84 -5.79
CA GLN A 4 30.04 3.23 -6.72
C GLN A 4 29.96 4.70 -7.14
N ASN A 5 28.80 5.36 -6.98
CA ASN A 5 28.60 6.76 -7.34
C ASN A 5 27.49 7.43 -6.51
N VAL A 6 27.38 8.77 -6.63
CA VAL A 6 26.39 9.59 -5.90
C VAL A 6 24.94 9.24 -6.26
N PHE A 7 24.65 8.85 -7.50
CA PHE A 7 23.30 8.47 -7.90
C PHE A 7 22.83 7.19 -7.21
N GLU A 8 23.72 6.21 -7.05
CA GLU A 8 23.39 4.99 -6.31
C GLU A 8 23.07 5.26 -4.84
N ILE A 9 23.75 6.23 -4.22
CA ILE A 9 23.45 6.67 -2.85
C ILE A 9 22.07 7.34 -2.81
N LEU A 10 21.78 8.23 -3.77
CA LEU A 10 20.50 8.94 -3.86
C LEU A 10 19.33 7.97 -4.07
N TYR A 11 19.41 7.05 -5.03
CA TYR A 11 18.35 6.06 -5.28
C TYR A 11 18.13 5.14 -4.07
N ARG A 12 19.20 4.70 -3.40
CA ARG A 12 19.05 3.90 -2.17
C ARG A 12 18.37 4.68 -1.05
N ALA A 13 18.72 5.95 -0.89
CA ALA A 13 18.05 6.80 0.10
C ALA A 13 16.57 6.96 -0.22
N GLU A 14 16.23 7.21 -1.50
CA GLU A 14 14.86 7.29 -1.98
C GLU A 14 14.07 6.01 -1.74
N ASP A 15 14.63 4.85 -2.08
CA ASP A 15 14.01 3.53 -1.88
C ASP A 15 13.70 3.28 -0.40
N ILE A 16 14.66 3.57 0.48
CA ILE A 16 14.51 3.40 1.93
C ILE A 16 13.41 4.32 2.46
N THR A 17 13.43 5.59 2.07
CA THR A 17 12.41 6.56 2.51
C THR A 17 11.03 6.17 1.99
N SER A 18 10.92 5.82 0.71
CA SER A 18 9.67 5.40 0.07
C SER A 18 9.11 4.12 0.71
N PHE A 19 9.98 3.16 1.06
CA PHE A 19 9.59 1.94 1.76
C PHE A 19 9.02 2.26 3.15
N ASN A 20 9.73 3.05 3.96
CA ASN A 20 9.27 3.39 5.32
C ASN A 20 7.97 4.19 5.30
N LEU A 21 7.84 5.14 4.36
CA LEU A 21 6.60 5.88 4.15
C LEU A 21 5.45 4.95 3.76
N SER A 22 5.70 4.00 2.86
CA SER A 22 4.70 3.02 2.45
C SER A 22 4.28 2.13 3.63
N VAL A 23 5.21 1.65 4.44
CA VAL A 23 4.91 0.87 5.65
C VAL A 23 4.07 1.67 6.64
N SER A 24 4.42 2.94 6.88
CA SER A 24 3.65 3.82 7.76
C SER A 24 2.22 4.01 7.27
N ARG A 25 2.02 4.33 5.99
CA ARG A 25 0.68 4.47 5.37
C ARG A 25 -0.12 3.17 5.44
N LEU A 26 0.53 2.03 5.20
CA LEU A 26 -0.11 0.72 5.27
C LEU A 26 -0.56 0.35 6.69
N ARG A 27 0.14 0.83 7.73
CA ARG A 27 -0.30 0.63 9.13
C ARG A 27 -1.60 1.38 9.42
N GLU A 28 -1.77 2.55 8.84
CA GLU A 28 -2.94 3.40 9.08
C GLU A 28 -4.17 2.96 8.28
N ALA A 29 -3.97 2.42 7.07
CA ALA A 29 -5.05 2.01 6.17
C ALA A 29 -6.16 1.14 6.82
N ASP A 30 -7.41 1.41 6.45
CA ASP A 30 -8.58 0.62 6.84
C ASP A 30 -8.63 -0.75 6.13
N LEU A 31 -8.18 -0.81 4.88
CA LEU A 31 -8.09 -2.02 4.07
C LEU A 31 -6.92 -1.91 3.10
N VAL A 32 -6.14 -2.98 2.99
CA VAL A 32 -5.02 -3.09 2.05
C VAL A 32 -5.32 -4.18 1.04
N ILE A 33 -5.46 -3.81 -0.24
CA ILE A 33 -5.63 -4.74 -1.35
C ILE A 33 -4.28 -4.91 -2.05
N ARG A 34 -3.83 -6.16 -2.25
CA ARG A 34 -2.52 -6.47 -2.85
C ARG A 34 -2.70 -7.34 -4.10
N PRO A 35 -2.79 -6.74 -5.29
CA PRO A 35 -2.81 -7.48 -6.56
C PRO A 35 -1.53 -8.31 -6.73
N GLN A 36 -1.65 -9.50 -7.32
CA GLN A 36 -0.54 -10.43 -7.53
C GLN A 36 0.29 -10.06 -8.78
N VAL A 37 0.99 -8.93 -8.71
CA VAL A 37 1.79 -8.38 -9.84
C VAL A 37 3.24 -8.08 -9.46
N ARG A 38 3.73 -8.60 -8.32
CA ARG A 38 5.07 -8.28 -7.80
C ARG A 38 6.21 -8.74 -8.73
N HIS A 39 5.96 -9.70 -9.62
CA HIS A 39 6.91 -10.13 -10.65
C HIS A 39 7.09 -9.11 -11.78
N LEU A 40 6.18 -8.14 -11.90
CA LEU A 40 6.23 -7.08 -12.90
C LEU A 40 6.97 -5.84 -12.36
N THR A 41 7.62 -5.14 -13.26
CA THR A 41 8.33 -3.89 -13.02
C THR A 41 7.51 -2.71 -13.53
N TRP A 42 7.88 -1.50 -13.11
CA TRP A 42 7.24 -0.26 -13.57
C TRP A 42 7.38 -0.02 -15.09
N ALA A 43 8.28 -0.74 -15.76
CA ALA A 43 8.58 -0.59 -17.18
C ALA A 43 7.89 -1.62 -18.08
N ASP A 44 7.12 -2.57 -17.51
CA ASP A 44 6.43 -3.64 -18.26
C ASP A 44 5.11 -3.15 -18.87
N PHE A 45 5.19 -2.17 -19.76
CA PHE A 45 4.02 -1.53 -20.38
C PHE A 45 3.21 -2.47 -21.28
N ASP A 46 3.81 -3.57 -21.76
CA ASP A 46 3.12 -4.60 -22.53
C ASP A 46 2.22 -5.51 -21.67
N LYS A 47 2.31 -5.45 -20.33
CA LYS A 47 1.50 -6.25 -19.39
C LYS A 47 0.32 -5.50 -18.79
N THR A 48 -0.08 -4.39 -19.41
CA THR A 48 -1.16 -3.53 -18.92
C THR A 48 -2.45 -4.31 -18.64
N ASP A 49 -2.88 -5.18 -19.57
CA ASP A 49 -4.10 -5.97 -19.41
C ASP A 49 -4.02 -6.97 -18.25
N GLU A 50 -2.85 -7.60 -18.04
CA GLU A 50 -2.60 -8.51 -16.91
C GLU A 50 -2.68 -7.74 -15.57
N ILE A 51 -2.07 -6.55 -15.50
CA ILE A 51 -2.07 -5.72 -14.29
C ILE A 51 -3.50 -5.29 -13.93
N ILE A 52 -4.28 -4.85 -14.92
CA ILE A 52 -5.68 -4.45 -14.73
C ILE A 52 -6.51 -5.64 -14.23
N ALA A 53 -6.39 -6.80 -14.89
CA ALA A 53 -7.13 -8.00 -14.50
C ALA A 53 -6.78 -8.46 -13.07
N ALA A 54 -5.49 -8.42 -12.70
CA ALA A 54 -5.05 -8.75 -11.34
C ALA A 54 -5.62 -7.76 -10.29
N GLY A 55 -5.71 -6.48 -10.63
CA GLY A 55 -6.33 -5.46 -9.78
C GLY A 55 -7.84 -5.68 -9.61
N GLU A 56 -8.53 -6.02 -10.70
CA GLU A 56 -9.96 -6.36 -10.69
C GLU A 56 -10.23 -7.59 -9.81
N GLN A 57 -9.44 -8.65 -10.00
CA GLN A 57 -9.58 -9.88 -9.24
C GLN A 57 -9.34 -9.66 -7.74
N ALA A 58 -8.26 -8.97 -7.37
CA ALA A 58 -7.96 -8.66 -5.96
C ALA A 58 -9.05 -7.78 -5.32
N SER A 59 -9.67 -6.89 -6.09
CA SER A 59 -10.79 -6.07 -5.62
C SER A 59 -12.06 -6.91 -5.42
N LYS A 60 -12.37 -7.81 -6.36
CA LYS A 60 -13.51 -8.74 -6.26
C LYS A 60 -13.40 -9.65 -5.04
N GLU A 61 -12.21 -10.16 -4.74
CA GLU A 61 -11.94 -10.98 -3.56
C GLU A 61 -12.19 -10.23 -2.25
N ASN A 62 -12.00 -8.90 -2.24
CA ASN A 62 -12.17 -8.04 -1.07
C ASN A 62 -13.51 -7.28 -1.06
N ILE A 63 -14.44 -7.60 -1.97
CA ILE A 63 -15.67 -6.79 -2.18
C ILE A 63 -16.54 -6.67 -0.93
N ASN A 64 -16.56 -7.71 -0.08
CA ASN A 64 -17.33 -7.70 1.15
C ASN A 64 -16.75 -6.73 2.19
N GLU A 65 -15.42 -6.68 2.34
CA GLU A 65 -14.74 -5.74 3.23
C GLU A 65 -14.90 -4.30 2.74
N ILE A 66 -14.78 -4.08 1.43
CA ILE A 66 -15.06 -2.78 0.81
C ILE A 66 -16.49 -2.32 1.15
N LYS A 67 -17.49 -3.18 0.98
CA LYS A 67 -18.89 -2.86 1.31
C LYS A 67 -19.07 -2.55 2.79
N LYS A 68 -18.43 -3.30 3.70
CA LYS A 68 -18.51 -3.01 5.15
C LYS A 68 -17.96 -1.62 5.47
N LEU A 69 -16.84 -1.23 4.86
CA LEU A 69 -16.24 0.09 5.08
C LEU A 69 -17.12 1.23 4.55
N ILE A 70 -17.78 1.06 3.40
CA ILE A 70 -18.70 2.07 2.84
C ILE A 70 -19.89 2.34 3.75
N HIS A 71 -20.44 1.30 4.40
CA HIS A 71 -21.62 1.43 5.26
C HIS A 71 -21.29 1.75 6.71
N ARG A 72 -20.02 2.03 7.01
CA ARG A 72 -19.54 2.25 8.37
C ARG A 72 -19.87 3.67 8.83
N ASN A 73 -20.31 3.82 10.08
CA ASN A 73 -20.62 5.12 10.66
C ASN A 73 -19.34 5.96 10.81
N SER A 74 -19.33 7.18 10.25
CA SER A 74 -18.19 8.10 10.23
C SER A 74 -17.66 8.44 11.62
N TYR A 75 -18.52 8.55 12.62
CA TYR A 75 -18.10 8.85 13.99
C TYR A 75 -17.33 7.69 14.63
N LEU A 76 -17.68 6.44 14.31
CA LEU A 76 -16.96 5.27 14.82
C LEU A 76 -15.58 5.13 14.17
N LEU A 77 -15.47 5.50 12.88
CA LEU A 77 -14.20 5.55 12.15
C LEU A 77 -13.20 6.54 12.77
N GLU A 78 -13.65 7.74 13.12
CA GLU A 78 -12.79 8.76 13.74
C GLU A 78 -12.27 8.31 15.11
N ILE A 79 -13.14 7.72 15.93
CA ILE A 79 -12.78 7.21 17.25
C ILE A 79 -11.75 6.07 17.12
N GLU A 80 -11.97 5.12 16.22
CA GLU A 80 -11.03 4.01 16.02
C GLU A 80 -9.67 4.49 15.50
N HIS A 81 -9.63 5.46 14.58
CA HIS A 81 -8.37 6.06 14.14
C HIS A 81 -7.64 6.76 15.29
N TYR A 82 -8.37 7.49 16.13
CA TYR A 82 -7.79 8.14 17.30
C TYR A 82 -7.18 7.13 18.29
N ILE A 83 -7.90 6.03 18.57
CA ILE A 83 -7.42 4.94 19.44
C ILE A 83 -6.23 4.22 18.82
N LYS A 84 -6.26 3.95 17.51
CA LYS A 84 -5.18 3.29 16.77
C LYS A 84 -3.89 4.13 16.80
N LYS A 85 -4.02 5.46 16.68
CA LYS A 85 -2.91 6.40 16.83
C LYS A 85 -2.31 6.36 18.24
N LEU A 86 -3.15 6.33 19.28
CA LEU A 86 -2.68 6.23 20.68
C LEU A 86 -2.00 4.88 21.00
N LYS A 87 -2.41 3.79 20.34
CA LYS A 87 -1.78 2.46 20.50
C LYS A 87 -0.52 2.28 19.64
N GLY A 88 -0.29 3.13 18.64
CA GLY A 88 0.79 3.02 17.67
C GLY A 88 2.15 3.61 18.10
N ASP A 89 2.20 4.24 19.27
CA ASP A 89 3.40 4.89 19.84
C ASP A 89 4.00 4.13 21.07
N ALA A 90 3.66 2.85 21.24
CA ALA A 90 4.22 1.97 22.29
C ALA A 90 5.00 0.79 21.70
#